data_AF-A0A957Q7R8-F1
#
_entry.id   AF-A0A957Q7R8-F1
#
_cell.length_a   1.000
_cell.length_b   1.000
_cell.length_c   1.000
_cell.angle_alpha   90.00
_cell.angle_beta   90.00
_cell.angle_gamma   90.00
#
_symmetry.space_group_name_H-M   'P 1'
#
loop_
_entity.id
_entity.type
_entity.pdbx_description
1 polymer ?
#
loop_
_entity_poly.entity_id
_entity_poly.type
_entity_poly.pdbx_seq_one_letter_code
_entity_poly.pdbx_strand_id
1 'polypeptide(L)'
;MKQQIDRVLLIVLDSVGCGDAPDAPAYGDAGANTLGHVSQAVDGLTLPQLGQLGLGNLTDIVGVPPTVTATGSYGRLTEVSAGKDTTTGHWELAGVILAQPFPTYPQGFPAPLMAEYEARIGRGTLGNVPASGTEILKELGAAHMRTGKPIVYTSADSVFQVAAHETVIPVNQLYRFCEVARELLTGDHAVGRVIARPFLGEPGNFTRTERRKDFSLEPQTTTLLDAVKAAGQEVMGVGKIEDIFAHRGLTQSIHTGNNMAGVDAIVDFLQSDHRGLIFANLVDFDSLYGHRNDPHGYAAALEAFDRRLPEIMNSLQT
;
A
#
# COMPACT_ATOMS: atom_id res chain seq x y z
N MET A 1 26.78 22.46 -17.68
CA MET A 1 25.32 22.42 -17.91
C MET A 1 24.75 21.36 -16.98
N LYS A 2 23.71 21.65 -16.21
CA LYS A 2 22.96 20.58 -15.52
C LYS A 2 22.39 19.68 -16.62
N GLN A 3 22.62 18.37 -16.53
CA GLN A 3 21.90 17.42 -17.39
C GLN A 3 20.40 17.67 -17.20
N GLN A 4 19.69 17.84 -18.31
CA GLN A 4 18.24 17.98 -18.28
C GLN A 4 17.66 16.57 -18.13
N ILE A 5 17.02 16.31 -16.99
CA ILE A 5 16.36 15.04 -16.72
C ILE A 5 14.91 15.18 -17.20
N ASP A 6 14.56 14.46 -18.25
CA ASP A 6 13.21 14.52 -18.85
C ASP A 6 12.22 13.55 -18.22
N ARG A 7 12.74 12.47 -17.61
CA ARG A 7 11.95 11.43 -16.96
C ARG A 7 12.59 10.98 -15.67
N VAL A 8 11.77 10.77 -14.66
CA VAL A 8 12.16 10.18 -13.37
C VAL A 8 11.31 8.92 -13.15
N LEU A 9 11.98 7.81 -12.84
CA LEU A 9 11.34 6.59 -12.38
C LEU A 9 11.60 6.44 -10.88
N LEU A 10 10.51 6.45 -10.10
CA LEU A 10 10.51 6.18 -8.67
C LEU A 10 9.85 4.82 -8.42
N ILE A 11 10.62 3.83 -8.01
CA ILE A 11 10.12 2.49 -7.65
C ILE A 11 10.18 2.33 -6.14
N VAL A 12 9.03 2.06 -5.53
CA VAL A 12 8.94 1.62 -4.14
C VAL A 12 8.84 0.11 -4.13
N LEU A 13 9.83 -0.55 -3.54
CA LEU A 13 9.76 -1.95 -3.16
C LEU A 13 9.09 -1.98 -1.77
N ASP A 14 7.78 -2.19 -1.73
CA ASP A 14 6.97 -1.99 -0.52
C ASP A 14 7.50 -2.85 0.65
N SER A 15 7.64 -2.29 1.85
CA SER A 15 8.21 -2.93 3.06
C SER A 15 9.70 -3.36 3.04
N VAL A 16 10.48 -3.11 1.98
CA VAL A 16 11.90 -3.52 1.90
C VAL A 16 12.81 -2.62 2.74
N GLY A 17 12.76 -2.78 4.07
CA GLY A 17 13.55 -2.03 5.04
C GLY A 17 15.04 -2.42 5.11
N CYS A 18 15.91 -1.46 5.41
CA CYS A 18 17.37 -1.62 5.49
C CYS A 18 17.95 -1.33 6.89
N GLY A 19 17.27 -1.83 7.91
CA GLY A 19 17.57 -1.60 9.33
C GLY A 19 16.52 -0.73 10.02
N ASP A 20 16.63 -0.62 11.33
CA ASP A 20 15.69 0.12 12.16
C ASP A 20 15.97 1.62 12.12
N ALA A 21 14.90 2.41 12.24
CA ALA A 21 14.99 3.86 12.38
C ALA A 21 15.42 4.24 13.82
N PRO A 22 15.98 5.43 14.04
CA PRO A 22 16.38 5.89 15.37
C PRO A 22 15.26 5.86 16.43
N ASP A 23 14.00 5.96 16.01
CA ASP A 23 12.79 5.97 16.82
C ASP A 23 12.03 4.63 16.82
N ALA A 24 12.58 3.57 16.21
CA ALA A 24 11.98 2.24 16.18
C ALA A 24 11.52 1.70 17.55
N PRO A 25 12.20 1.96 18.69
CA PRO A 25 11.69 1.56 20.01
C PRO A 25 10.30 2.11 20.35
N ALA A 26 9.93 3.31 19.85
CA ALA A 26 8.60 3.90 20.06
C ALA A 26 7.48 3.11 19.38
N TYR A 27 7.83 2.31 18.35
CA TYR A 27 6.91 1.46 17.60
C TYR A 27 7.01 -0.02 18.01
N GLY A 28 7.88 -0.36 18.96
CA GLY A 28 8.17 -1.73 19.35
C GLY A 28 9.04 -2.51 18.35
N ASP A 29 9.73 -1.81 17.44
CA ASP A 29 10.46 -2.41 16.31
C ASP A 29 11.98 -2.35 16.48
N ALA A 30 12.48 -2.17 17.71
CA ALA A 30 13.92 -2.11 17.98
C ALA A 30 14.63 -3.37 17.45
N GLY A 31 15.68 -3.19 16.64
CA GLY A 31 16.42 -4.28 15.99
C GLY A 31 15.78 -4.83 14.72
N ALA A 32 14.69 -4.23 14.21
CA ALA A 32 14.11 -4.62 12.93
C ALA A 32 15.11 -4.40 11.78
N ASN A 33 15.31 -5.41 10.93
CA ASN A 33 16.11 -5.28 9.72
C ASN A 33 15.62 -6.27 8.66
N THR A 34 14.71 -5.83 7.78
CA THR A 34 14.08 -6.71 6.78
C THR A 34 15.12 -7.37 5.87
N LEU A 35 15.94 -6.58 5.16
CA LEU A 35 16.98 -7.13 4.27
C LEU A 35 17.98 -8.02 5.00
N GLY A 36 18.45 -7.58 6.17
CA GLY A 36 19.40 -8.33 7.00
C GLY A 36 18.84 -9.69 7.41
N HIS A 37 17.67 -9.71 8.05
CA HIS A 37 17.05 -10.95 8.55
C HIS A 37 16.59 -11.88 7.41
N VAL A 38 16.05 -11.35 6.31
CA VAL A 38 15.71 -12.16 5.14
C VAL A 38 16.96 -12.84 4.59
N SER A 39 18.07 -12.11 4.44
CA SER A 39 19.32 -12.69 3.93
C SER A 39 19.92 -13.77 4.83
N GLN A 40 19.81 -13.61 6.15
CA GLN A 40 20.25 -14.61 7.12
C GLN A 40 19.39 -15.87 7.08
N ALA A 41 18.07 -15.71 6.95
CA ALA A 41 17.13 -16.84 6.95
C ALA A 41 17.26 -17.77 5.74
N VAL A 42 17.82 -17.28 4.63
CA VAL A 42 18.01 -18.06 3.39
C VAL A 42 19.48 -18.35 3.08
N ASP A 43 20.38 -18.14 4.05
CA ASP A 43 21.83 -18.34 3.91
C ASP A 43 22.48 -17.52 2.77
N GLY A 44 21.87 -16.39 2.41
CA GLY A 44 22.38 -15.42 1.44
C GLY A 44 21.43 -15.13 0.29
N LEU A 45 21.38 -13.86 -0.10
CA LEU A 45 20.62 -13.39 -1.26
C LEU A 45 21.51 -13.26 -2.49
N THR A 46 20.95 -13.56 -3.67
CA THR A 46 21.60 -13.32 -4.96
C THR A 46 21.02 -12.08 -5.64
N LEU A 47 21.56 -10.90 -5.31
CA LEU A 47 21.11 -9.60 -5.86
C LEU A 47 22.25 -8.85 -6.58
N PRO A 48 22.83 -9.40 -7.67
CA PRO A 48 23.97 -8.78 -8.35
C PRO A 48 23.67 -7.38 -8.88
N GLN A 49 22.45 -7.08 -9.34
CA GLN A 49 22.14 -5.79 -9.95
C GLN A 49 21.97 -4.70 -8.89
N LEU A 50 21.18 -4.96 -7.85
CA LEU A 50 21.03 -4.07 -6.71
C LEU A 50 22.34 -3.91 -5.93
N GLY A 51 23.12 -4.99 -5.82
CA GLY A 51 24.48 -4.94 -5.28
C GLY A 51 25.36 -3.96 -6.05
N GLN A 52 25.33 -3.99 -7.39
CA GLN A 52 26.08 -3.07 -8.25
C GLN A 52 25.58 -1.61 -8.19
N LEU A 53 24.33 -1.39 -7.79
CA LEU A 53 23.78 -0.06 -7.48
C LEU A 53 24.17 0.44 -6.08
N GLY A 54 24.71 -0.42 -5.22
CA GLY A 54 25.22 -0.07 -3.89
C GLY A 54 24.35 -0.56 -2.73
N LEU A 55 23.39 -1.48 -2.93
CA LEU A 55 22.52 -1.99 -1.86
C LEU A 55 23.31 -2.55 -0.67
N GLY A 56 24.38 -3.31 -0.94
CA GLY A 56 25.25 -3.88 0.10
C GLY A 56 26.00 -2.84 0.95
N ASN A 57 25.98 -1.55 0.58
CA ASN A 57 26.55 -0.47 1.37
C ASN A 57 25.57 0.11 2.41
N LEU A 58 24.28 -0.27 2.39
CA LEU A 58 23.25 0.32 3.26
C LEU A 58 23.13 -0.38 4.62
N THR A 59 23.29 -1.70 4.64
CA THR A 59 23.22 -2.57 5.81
C THR A 59 23.94 -3.88 5.49
N ASP A 60 24.26 -4.68 6.51
CA ASP A 60 24.80 -6.03 6.30
C ASP A 60 23.72 -6.93 5.66
N ILE A 61 24.06 -7.52 4.51
CA ILE A 61 23.20 -8.44 3.74
C ILE A 61 24.05 -9.65 3.34
N VAL A 62 23.70 -10.83 3.83
CA VAL A 62 24.40 -12.07 3.48
C VAL A 62 24.23 -12.30 1.97
N GLY A 63 25.33 -12.53 1.25
CA GLY A 63 25.33 -12.73 -0.21
C GLY A 63 25.45 -11.45 -1.06
N VAL A 64 25.29 -10.27 -0.48
CA VAL A 64 25.39 -8.98 -1.19
C VAL A 64 26.42 -8.07 -0.49
N PRO A 65 27.72 -8.27 -0.74
CA PRO A 65 28.75 -7.52 -0.03
C PRO A 65 28.77 -6.02 -0.40
N PRO A 66 29.28 -5.14 0.47
CA PRO A 66 29.57 -3.75 0.14
C PRO A 66 30.47 -3.61 -1.10
N THR A 67 30.30 -2.53 -1.87
CA THR A 67 31.12 -2.23 -3.04
C THR A 67 31.53 -0.76 -3.11
N VAL A 68 32.80 -0.52 -3.45
CA VAL A 68 33.36 0.82 -3.68
C VAL A 68 33.20 1.29 -5.13
N THR A 69 32.74 0.40 -6.04
CA THR A 69 32.53 0.67 -7.46
C THR A 69 31.05 0.74 -7.82
N ALA A 70 30.20 1.17 -6.88
CA ALA A 70 28.77 1.34 -7.10
C ALA A 70 28.51 2.26 -8.31
N THR A 71 27.56 1.87 -9.15
CA THR A 71 27.18 2.62 -10.36
C THR A 71 26.09 3.66 -10.12
N GLY A 72 25.40 3.57 -8.97
CA GLY A 72 24.39 4.52 -8.52
C GLY A 72 24.83 5.31 -7.29
N SER A 73 24.07 6.36 -6.98
CA SER A 73 24.12 7.01 -5.66
C SER A 73 23.27 6.20 -4.69
N TYR A 74 23.75 6.01 -3.46
CA TYR A 74 23.08 5.22 -2.44
C TYR A 74 23.04 5.97 -1.10
N GLY A 75 22.02 5.68 -0.30
CA GLY A 75 21.80 6.25 1.01
C GLY A 75 20.58 5.63 1.67
N ARG A 76 20.37 5.97 2.95
CA ARG A 76 19.17 5.61 3.70
C ARG A 76 18.36 6.86 4.00
N LEU A 77 17.05 6.72 3.99
CA LEU A 77 16.11 7.75 4.41
C LEU A 77 15.53 7.34 5.76
N THR A 78 15.27 8.33 6.62
CA THR A 78 14.59 8.14 7.90
C THR A 78 13.25 8.83 7.78
N GLU A 79 12.17 8.07 8.00
CA GLU A 79 10.80 8.59 8.00
C GLU A 79 10.64 9.62 9.13
N VAL A 80 10.00 10.75 8.81
CA VAL A 80 9.76 11.86 9.74
C VAL A 80 8.32 11.84 10.25
N SER A 81 7.39 11.35 9.45
CA SER A 81 5.99 11.21 9.80
C SER A 81 5.81 10.20 10.93
N ALA A 82 4.77 10.41 11.74
CA ALA A 82 4.53 9.61 12.94
C ALA A 82 3.88 8.23 12.65
N GLY A 83 3.52 7.96 11.40
CA GLY A 83 2.94 6.68 10.96
C GLY A 83 3.98 5.85 10.23
N LYS A 84 3.82 4.52 10.29
CA LYS A 84 4.65 3.53 9.57
C LYS A 84 3.84 2.69 8.57
N ASP A 85 2.67 3.17 8.17
CA ASP A 85 1.81 2.51 7.19
C ASP A 85 2.13 2.96 5.76
N THR A 86 1.74 2.15 4.77
CA THR A 86 1.98 2.42 3.35
C THR A 86 1.58 3.83 2.92
N THR A 87 0.45 4.36 3.42
CA THR A 87 -0.06 5.66 2.98
C THR A 87 0.86 6.77 3.48
N THR A 88 1.23 6.73 4.76
CA THR A 88 2.14 7.70 5.38
C THR A 88 3.48 7.78 4.64
N GLY A 89 4.16 6.65 4.42
CA GLY A 89 5.47 6.65 3.77
C GLY A 89 5.42 7.14 2.32
N HIS A 90 4.40 6.75 1.54
CA HIS A 90 4.25 7.24 0.17
C HIS A 90 3.91 8.73 0.11
N TRP A 91 3.08 9.22 1.03
CA TRP A 91 2.76 10.63 1.14
C TRP A 91 4.00 11.45 1.50
N GLU A 92 4.85 10.94 2.40
CA GLU A 92 6.11 11.60 2.76
C GLU A 92 7.09 11.64 1.58
N LEU A 93 7.24 10.54 0.83
CA LEU A 93 8.01 10.54 -0.42
C LEU A 93 7.50 11.57 -1.43
N ALA A 94 6.21 11.90 -1.39
CA ALA A 94 5.57 12.93 -2.20
C ALA A 94 5.50 14.31 -1.52
N GLY A 95 6.20 14.53 -0.40
CA GLY A 95 6.34 15.82 0.27
C GLY A 95 5.29 16.16 1.33
N VAL A 96 4.50 15.18 1.78
CA VAL A 96 3.47 15.37 2.81
C VAL A 96 3.90 14.72 4.11
N ILE A 97 4.20 15.53 5.12
CA ILE A 97 4.60 15.06 6.46
C ILE A 97 3.37 14.99 7.37
N LEU A 98 3.12 13.82 7.96
CA LEU A 98 2.03 13.60 8.90
C LEU A 98 2.54 13.66 10.34
N ALA A 99 2.11 14.69 11.08
CA ALA A 99 2.47 14.86 12.48
C ALA A 99 1.82 13.82 13.42
N GLN A 100 0.78 13.13 12.96
CA GLN A 100 0.06 12.10 13.70
C GLN A 100 -0.16 10.88 12.78
N PRO A 101 -0.05 9.65 13.30
CA PRO A 101 -0.36 8.46 12.52
C PRO A 101 -1.85 8.39 12.21
N PHE A 102 -2.22 7.64 11.18
CA PHE A 102 -3.62 7.34 10.93
C PHE A 102 -4.24 6.57 12.12
N PRO A 103 -5.48 6.88 12.53
CA PRO A 103 -6.10 6.28 13.70
C PRO A 103 -6.41 4.80 13.47
N THR A 104 -6.10 3.95 14.46
CA THR A 104 -6.49 2.53 14.49
C THR A 104 -7.57 2.29 15.56
N TYR A 105 -8.30 1.19 15.43
CA TYR A 105 -9.49 0.92 16.25
C TYR A 105 -9.46 -0.50 16.85
N PRO A 106 -8.51 -0.84 17.74
CA PRO A 106 -8.35 -2.18 18.29
C PRO A 106 -9.55 -2.64 19.16
N GLN A 107 -10.43 -1.73 19.55
CA GLN A 107 -11.66 -2.01 20.31
C GLN A 107 -12.93 -1.72 19.49
N GLY A 108 -12.79 -1.58 18.16
CA GLY A 108 -13.85 -1.10 17.29
C GLY A 108 -13.97 0.42 17.27
N PHE A 109 -14.83 0.91 16.38
CA PHE A 109 -15.15 2.32 16.22
C PHE A 109 -16.00 2.85 17.40
N PRO A 110 -15.80 4.10 17.85
CA PRO A 110 -16.58 4.69 18.94
C PRO A 110 -18.08 4.67 18.68
N ALA A 111 -18.87 4.43 19.73
CA ALA A 111 -20.33 4.38 19.64
C ALA A 111 -20.96 5.64 19.02
N PRO A 112 -20.52 6.88 19.32
CA PRO A 112 -21.06 8.08 18.65
C PRO A 112 -20.80 8.09 17.14
N LEU A 113 -19.62 7.65 16.71
CA LEU A 113 -19.25 7.55 15.30
C LEU A 113 -20.13 6.52 14.57
N MET A 114 -20.33 5.35 15.18
CA MET A 114 -21.19 4.31 14.61
C MET A 114 -22.66 4.72 14.59
N ALA A 115 -23.17 5.41 15.61
CA ALA A 115 -24.55 5.90 15.64
C ALA A 115 -24.82 6.92 14.51
N GLU A 116 -23.89 7.84 14.26
CA GLU A 116 -23.98 8.79 13.16
C GLU A 116 -23.90 8.09 11.79
N TYR A 117 -23.00 7.12 11.64
CA TYR A 117 -22.90 6.31 10.43
C TYR A 117 -24.21 5.57 10.13
N GLU A 118 -24.75 4.87 11.13
CA GLU A 118 -26.02 4.13 11.04
C GLU A 118 -27.21 5.02 10.70
N ALA A 119 -27.26 6.24 11.27
CA ALA A 119 -28.27 7.23 10.97
C ALA A 119 -28.21 7.67 9.50
N ARG A 120 -27.00 7.94 8.96
CA ARG A 120 -26.82 8.39 7.57
C ARG A 120 -27.09 7.30 6.54
N ILE A 121 -26.79 6.04 6.84
CA ILE A 121 -27.11 4.91 5.94
C ILE A 121 -28.56 4.41 6.13
N GLY A 122 -29.28 4.92 7.13
CA GLY A 122 -30.67 4.56 7.43
C GLY A 122 -30.84 3.12 7.93
N ARG A 123 -29.80 2.54 8.54
CA ARG A 123 -29.79 1.14 8.97
C ARG A 123 -28.73 0.90 10.05
N GLY A 124 -29.06 0.05 11.03
CA GLY A 124 -28.07 -0.43 12.00
C GLY A 124 -27.02 -1.35 11.36
N THR A 125 -25.90 -1.57 12.06
CA THR A 125 -24.78 -2.40 11.63
C THR A 125 -24.61 -3.66 12.50
N LEU A 126 -23.73 -4.56 12.07
CA LEU A 126 -23.25 -5.72 12.83
C LEU A 126 -21.72 -5.65 12.96
N GLY A 127 -21.15 -6.28 14.00
CA GLY A 127 -19.71 -6.38 14.19
C GLY A 127 -19.15 -5.23 15.04
N ASN A 128 -18.55 -4.25 14.39
CA ASN A 128 -17.74 -3.19 14.99
C ASN A 128 -16.56 -3.73 15.83
N VAL A 129 -15.79 -4.65 15.25
CA VAL A 129 -14.63 -5.28 15.89
C VAL A 129 -13.47 -5.42 14.90
N PRO A 130 -12.22 -5.56 15.37
CA PRO A 130 -11.13 -6.03 14.52
C PRO A 130 -11.33 -7.50 14.17
N ALA A 131 -11.26 -7.85 12.88
CA ALA A 131 -11.40 -9.23 12.44
C ALA A 131 -10.81 -9.46 11.05
N SER A 132 -10.44 -10.71 10.75
CA SER A 132 -10.15 -11.10 9.37
C SER A 132 -11.44 -11.13 8.54
N GLY A 133 -11.34 -10.82 7.24
CA GLY A 133 -12.50 -10.82 6.35
C GLY A 133 -13.16 -12.20 6.22
N THR A 134 -12.42 -13.30 6.38
CA THR A 134 -12.98 -14.65 6.33
C THR A 134 -13.73 -14.99 7.63
N GLU A 135 -13.16 -14.62 8.76
CA GLU A 135 -13.73 -14.89 10.08
C GLU A 135 -15.03 -14.10 10.32
N ILE A 136 -15.03 -12.80 10.01
CA ILE A 136 -16.21 -11.95 10.23
C ILE A 136 -17.39 -12.38 9.36
N LEU A 137 -17.14 -12.88 8.16
CA LEU A 137 -18.18 -13.42 7.28
C LEU A 137 -18.72 -14.75 7.77
N LYS A 138 -17.84 -15.64 8.28
CA LYS A 138 -18.25 -16.89 8.90
C LYS A 138 -19.14 -16.65 10.11
N GLU A 139 -18.81 -15.66 10.93
CA GLU A 139 -19.53 -15.33 12.15
C GLU A 139 -20.85 -14.59 11.88
N LEU A 140 -20.80 -13.51 11.08
CA LEU A 140 -21.90 -12.56 10.96
C LEU A 140 -22.65 -12.63 9.62
N GLY A 141 -22.17 -13.38 8.62
CA GLY A 141 -22.78 -13.43 7.29
C GLY A 141 -24.24 -13.92 7.31
N ALA A 142 -24.55 -14.95 8.10
CA ALA A 142 -25.93 -15.43 8.24
C ALA A 142 -26.86 -14.41 8.95
N ALA A 143 -26.33 -13.67 9.94
CA ALA A 143 -27.07 -12.62 10.62
C ALA A 143 -27.31 -11.42 9.70
N HIS A 144 -26.31 -11.05 8.90
CA HIS A 144 -26.43 -10.05 7.84
C HIS A 144 -27.54 -10.42 6.85
N MET A 145 -27.54 -11.64 6.32
CA MET A 145 -28.54 -12.07 5.34
C MET A 145 -29.96 -12.04 5.91
N ARG A 146 -30.14 -12.39 7.20
CA ARG A 146 -31.45 -12.37 7.86
C ARG A 146 -31.95 -10.96 8.19
N THR A 147 -31.05 -10.05 8.57
CA THR A 147 -31.44 -8.72 9.09
C THR A 147 -31.29 -7.61 8.07
N GLY A 148 -30.51 -7.84 7.02
CA GLY A 148 -30.10 -6.84 6.05
C GLY A 148 -29.16 -5.77 6.60
N LYS A 149 -28.65 -5.88 7.83
CA LYS A 149 -27.70 -4.93 8.41
C LYS A 149 -26.29 -5.16 7.86
N PRO A 150 -25.60 -4.16 7.26
CA PRO A 150 -24.22 -4.35 6.81
C PRO A 150 -23.29 -4.70 7.98
N ILE A 151 -22.25 -5.46 7.69
CA ILE A 151 -21.22 -5.83 8.66
C ILE A 151 -20.11 -4.77 8.59
N VAL A 152 -19.83 -4.11 9.70
CA VAL A 152 -18.71 -3.16 9.83
C VAL A 152 -17.62 -3.80 10.66
N TYR A 153 -16.37 -3.71 10.20
CA TYR A 153 -15.22 -4.24 10.91
C TYR A 153 -13.93 -3.49 10.53
N THR A 154 -12.87 -3.71 11.29
CA THR A 154 -11.54 -3.09 11.06
C THR A 154 -10.43 -4.14 11.09
N SER A 155 -9.17 -3.75 10.88
CA SER A 155 -7.99 -4.62 11.00
C SER A 155 -6.97 -3.98 11.96
N ALA A 156 -5.74 -4.49 11.98
CA ALA A 156 -4.63 -3.82 12.65
C ALA A 156 -4.26 -2.49 11.97
N ASP A 157 -4.59 -2.34 10.68
CA ASP A 157 -4.35 -1.13 9.89
C ASP A 157 -5.46 -0.10 10.10
N SER A 158 -5.19 1.14 9.70
CA SER A 158 -6.19 2.21 9.70
C SER A 158 -7.20 2.06 8.56
N VAL A 159 -8.18 1.17 8.75
CA VAL A 159 -9.24 0.89 7.77
C VAL A 159 -10.63 0.78 8.37
N PHE A 160 -11.64 1.17 7.59
CA PHE A 160 -13.07 0.93 7.87
C PHE A 160 -13.65 0.03 6.78
N GLN A 161 -14.02 -1.19 7.12
CA GLN A 161 -14.49 -2.18 6.14
C GLN A 161 -15.98 -2.42 6.29
N VAL A 162 -16.71 -2.42 5.16
CA VAL A 162 -18.14 -2.69 5.12
C VAL A 162 -18.38 -3.90 4.24
N ALA A 163 -18.89 -4.98 4.83
CA ALA A 163 -19.23 -6.19 4.11
C ALA A 163 -20.75 -6.36 3.98
N ALA A 164 -21.18 -6.79 2.81
CA ALA A 164 -22.58 -7.13 2.56
C ALA A 164 -22.72 -8.22 1.49
N HIS A 165 -23.70 -9.10 1.70
CA HIS A 165 -24.09 -10.09 0.73
C HIS A 165 -24.82 -9.41 -0.42
N GLU A 166 -24.38 -9.65 -1.64
CA GLU A 166 -24.81 -8.83 -2.78
C GLU A 166 -26.28 -8.96 -3.14
N THR A 167 -26.91 -10.09 -2.81
CA THR A 167 -28.36 -10.29 -3.01
C THR A 167 -29.22 -9.59 -1.95
N VAL A 168 -28.60 -9.13 -0.85
CA VAL A 168 -29.28 -8.49 0.28
C VAL A 168 -29.08 -6.98 0.23
N ILE A 169 -27.85 -6.55 -0.02
CA ILE A 169 -27.50 -5.15 -0.27
C ILE A 169 -26.77 -5.10 -1.62
N PRO A 170 -27.42 -4.56 -2.67
CA PRO A 170 -26.78 -4.43 -3.98
C PRO A 170 -25.47 -3.65 -3.87
N VAL A 171 -24.49 -4.02 -4.70
CA VAL A 171 -23.12 -3.46 -4.64
C VAL A 171 -23.11 -1.92 -4.71
N ASN A 172 -23.93 -1.31 -5.56
CA ASN A 172 -24.01 0.16 -5.64
C ASN A 172 -24.49 0.80 -4.33
N GLN A 173 -25.36 0.13 -3.58
CA GLN A 173 -25.79 0.59 -2.27
C GLN A 173 -24.69 0.40 -1.22
N LEU A 174 -23.94 -0.71 -1.30
CA LEU A 174 -22.74 -0.91 -0.46
C LEU A 174 -21.70 0.19 -0.71
N TYR A 175 -21.46 0.56 -1.96
CA TYR A 175 -20.58 1.67 -2.30
C TYR A 175 -21.06 2.99 -1.71
N ARG A 176 -22.37 3.27 -1.78
CA ARG A 176 -22.95 4.46 -1.14
C ARG A 176 -22.72 4.46 0.38
N PHE A 177 -22.79 3.31 1.04
CA PHE A 177 -22.47 3.22 2.48
C PHE A 177 -20.99 3.53 2.74
N CYS A 178 -20.08 3.04 1.91
CA CYS A 178 -18.66 3.36 2.01
C CYS A 178 -18.38 4.85 1.76
N GLU A 179 -19.07 5.50 0.82
CA GLU A 179 -18.97 6.96 0.61
C GLU A 179 -19.39 7.74 1.86
N VAL A 180 -20.51 7.36 2.48
CA VAL A 180 -20.98 7.97 3.74
C VAL A 180 -19.95 7.80 4.85
N ALA A 181 -19.37 6.60 5.00
CA ALA A 181 -18.29 6.38 5.95
C ALA A 181 -17.08 7.27 5.62
N ARG A 182 -16.70 7.41 4.35
CA ARG A 182 -15.55 8.22 3.96
C ARG A 182 -15.74 9.70 4.29
N GLU A 183 -16.94 10.25 4.04
CA GLU A 183 -17.32 11.62 4.41
C GLU A 183 -17.29 11.85 5.93
N LEU A 184 -17.66 10.83 6.71
CA LEU A 184 -17.70 10.90 8.17
C LEU A 184 -16.31 10.77 8.81
N LEU A 185 -15.46 9.91 8.25
CA LEU A 185 -14.14 9.56 8.77
C LEU A 185 -13.12 10.63 8.38
N THR A 186 -13.16 11.75 9.08
CA THR A 186 -12.27 12.92 8.91
C THR A 186 -11.70 13.36 10.27
N GLY A 187 -10.71 14.27 10.28
CA GLY A 187 -10.07 14.74 11.51
C GLY A 187 -9.46 13.58 12.31
N ASP A 188 -9.78 13.52 13.61
CA ASP A 188 -9.34 12.44 14.52
C ASP A 188 -9.80 11.04 14.10
N HIS A 189 -10.79 10.96 13.21
CA HIS A 189 -11.31 9.71 12.65
C HIS A 189 -10.87 9.46 11.21
N ALA A 190 -9.89 10.21 10.68
CA ALA A 190 -9.42 10.10 9.31
C ALA A 190 -8.67 8.79 9.03
N VAL A 191 -9.38 7.67 8.95
CA VAL A 191 -8.76 6.39 8.58
C VAL A 191 -8.18 6.45 7.17
N GLY A 192 -7.09 5.72 6.93
CA GLY A 192 -6.44 5.69 5.63
C GLY A 192 -7.36 5.24 4.49
N ARG A 193 -8.16 4.18 4.71
CA ARG A 193 -9.07 3.65 3.68
C ARG A 193 -10.42 3.17 4.22
N VAL A 194 -11.48 3.45 3.47
CA VAL A 194 -12.77 2.76 3.60
C VAL A 194 -12.88 1.70 2.52
N ILE A 195 -13.30 0.48 2.84
CA ILE A 195 -13.26 -0.66 1.90
C ILE A 195 -14.62 -1.35 1.81
N ALA A 196 -15.18 -1.40 0.60
CA ALA A 196 -16.34 -2.21 0.27
C ALA A 196 -15.91 -3.68 0.11
N ARG A 197 -16.58 -4.58 0.82
CA ARG A 197 -16.31 -6.03 0.85
C ARG A 197 -17.57 -6.81 0.48
N PRO A 198 -18.02 -6.75 -0.78
CA PRO A 198 -19.12 -7.57 -1.23
C PRO A 198 -18.77 -9.07 -1.14
N PHE A 199 -19.76 -9.88 -0.83
CA PHE A 199 -19.61 -11.33 -0.78
C PHE A 199 -20.86 -12.06 -1.32
N LEU A 200 -20.66 -13.31 -1.71
CA LEU A 200 -21.67 -14.24 -2.19
C LEU A 200 -21.59 -15.55 -1.40
N GLY A 201 -22.56 -16.44 -1.63
CA GLY A 201 -22.58 -17.78 -1.07
C GLY A 201 -23.69 -17.95 -0.04
N GLU A 202 -23.58 -18.98 0.78
CA GLU A 202 -24.59 -19.36 1.77
C GLU A 202 -23.95 -19.51 3.16
N PRO A 203 -24.73 -19.48 4.25
CA PRO A 203 -24.21 -19.72 5.59
C PRO A 203 -23.31 -20.96 5.66
N GLY A 204 -22.05 -20.75 6.07
CA GLY A 204 -21.02 -21.79 6.13
C GLY A 204 -20.08 -21.85 4.91
N ASN A 205 -20.43 -21.19 3.81
CA ASN A 205 -19.60 -21.12 2.59
C ASN A 205 -19.74 -19.75 1.89
N PHE A 206 -19.29 -18.68 2.56
CA PHE A 206 -19.23 -17.34 1.98
C PHE A 206 -17.91 -17.08 1.28
N THR A 207 -17.96 -16.40 0.13
CA THR A 207 -16.79 -16.00 -0.65
C THR A 207 -16.87 -14.51 -0.99
N ARG A 208 -15.80 -13.77 -0.72
CA ARG A 208 -15.68 -12.35 -1.13
C ARG A 208 -15.59 -12.26 -2.65
N THR A 209 -16.21 -11.26 -3.24
CA THR A 209 -16.19 -11.06 -4.69
C THR A 209 -15.09 -10.10 -5.11
N GLU A 210 -14.78 -10.08 -6.41
CA GLU A 210 -13.82 -9.17 -7.02
C GLU A 210 -14.31 -7.72 -7.08
N ARG A 211 -15.60 -7.46 -6.78
CA ARG A 211 -16.20 -6.11 -6.73
C ARG A 211 -15.81 -5.33 -5.48
N ARG A 212 -14.65 -5.64 -4.91
CA ARG A 212 -14.01 -4.82 -3.88
C ARG A 212 -13.80 -3.42 -4.44
N LYS A 213 -14.07 -2.40 -3.63
CA LYS A 213 -13.74 -1.02 -3.94
C LYS A 213 -13.18 -0.33 -2.71
N ASP A 214 -12.06 0.35 -2.87
CA ASP A 214 -11.41 1.12 -1.81
C ASP A 214 -11.70 2.61 -2.02
N PHE A 215 -11.91 3.32 -0.92
CA PHE A 215 -12.17 4.76 -0.86
C PHE A 215 -11.11 5.35 0.06
N SER A 216 -9.97 5.69 -0.53
CA SER A 216 -8.80 6.20 0.18
C SER A 216 -9.00 7.65 0.61
N LEU A 217 -8.30 8.03 1.67
CA LEU A 217 -8.16 9.44 2.01
C LEU A 217 -7.31 10.13 0.93
N GLU A 218 -7.69 11.34 0.54
CA GLU A 218 -6.86 12.17 -0.34
C GLU A 218 -5.77 12.88 0.47
N PRO A 219 -4.54 13.04 -0.09
CA PRO A 219 -3.53 13.92 0.51
C PRO A 219 -4.10 15.32 0.79
N GLN A 220 -3.79 15.90 1.95
CA GLN A 220 -4.38 17.21 2.34
C GLN A 220 -3.63 18.40 1.76
N THR A 221 -2.35 18.24 1.40
CA THR A 221 -1.49 19.30 0.86
C THR A 221 -1.05 18.97 -0.57
N THR A 222 -0.41 19.93 -1.24
CA THR A 222 0.16 19.72 -2.57
C THR A 222 1.25 18.66 -2.51
N THR A 223 1.11 17.63 -3.34
CA THR A 223 2.06 16.52 -3.46
C THR A 223 3.05 16.76 -4.59
N LEU A 224 4.13 15.97 -4.63
CA LEU A 224 5.04 15.86 -5.77
C LEU A 224 4.27 15.60 -7.08
N LEU A 225 3.27 14.71 -7.03
CA LEU A 225 2.44 14.36 -8.19
C LEU A 225 1.67 15.59 -8.69
N ASP A 226 1.05 16.35 -7.78
CA ASP A 226 0.37 17.59 -8.13
C ASP A 226 1.32 18.61 -8.79
N ALA A 227 2.54 18.75 -8.25
CA ALA A 227 3.54 19.69 -8.76
C ALA A 227 4.02 19.32 -10.17
N VAL A 228 4.30 18.04 -10.42
CA VAL A 228 4.71 17.54 -11.76
C VAL A 228 3.58 17.75 -12.76
N LYS A 229 2.34 17.39 -12.39
CA LYS A 229 1.16 17.61 -13.23
C LYS A 229 0.90 19.09 -13.53
N ALA A 230 1.03 19.96 -12.52
CA ALA A 230 0.87 21.40 -12.68
C ALA A 230 1.94 22.03 -13.59
N ALA A 231 3.13 21.42 -13.68
CA ALA A 231 4.18 21.81 -14.62
C ALA A 231 3.90 21.36 -16.08
N GLY A 232 2.75 20.75 -16.35
CA GLY A 232 2.37 20.25 -17.67
C GLY A 232 3.07 18.94 -18.06
N GLN A 233 3.62 18.22 -17.08
CA GLN A 233 4.26 16.91 -17.27
C GLN A 233 3.31 15.78 -16.88
N GLU A 234 3.62 14.57 -17.34
CA GLU A 234 2.82 13.38 -17.07
C GLU A 234 3.25 12.71 -15.76
N VAL A 235 2.27 12.16 -15.06
CA VAL A 235 2.44 11.42 -13.80
C VAL A 235 1.76 10.08 -13.97
N MET A 236 2.58 9.05 -14.15
CA MET A 236 2.15 7.69 -14.43
C MET A 236 2.30 6.83 -13.19
N GLY A 237 1.16 6.37 -12.66
CA GLY A 237 1.10 5.49 -11.50
C GLY A 237 1.11 4.02 -11.90
N VAL A 238 1.96 3.20 -11.29
CA VAL A 238 1.97 1.74 -11.47
C VAL A 238 1.62 1.04 -10.15
N GLY A 239 0.76 0.03 -10.23
CA GLY A 239 0.32 -0.74 -9.08
C GLY A 239 -0.64 0.06 -8.21
N LYS A 240 -0.41 0.08 -6.89
CA LYS A 240 -1.31 0.72 -5.92
C LYS A 240 -1.18 2.24 -5.81
N ILE A 241 -0.37 2.89 -6.64
CA ILE A 241 -0.15 4.34 -6.56
C ILE A 241 -1.46 5.11 -6.74
N GLU A 242 -2.35 4.68 -7.63
CA GLU A 242 -3.66 5.32 -7.77
C GLU A 242 -4.53 5.22 -6.52
N ASP A 243 -4.50 4.09 -5.82
CA ASP A 243 -5.26 3.89 -4.59
C ASP A 243 -4.66 4.70 -3.44
N ILE A 244 -3.32 4.74 -3.34
CA ILE A 244 -2.59 5.42 -2.25
C ILE A 244 -2.78 6.95 -2.31
N PHE A 245 -2.85 7.51 -3.52
CA PHE A 245 -3.07 8.93 -3.74
C PHE A 245 -4.53 9.28 -4.06
N ALA A 246 -5.46 8.32 -3.99
CA ALA A 246 -6.86 8.51 -4.36
C ALA A 246 -7.03 9.18 -5.74
N HIS A 247 -6.25 8.73 -6.72
CA HIS A 247 -6.12 9.27 -8.09
C HIS A 247 -5.60 10.72 -8.19
N ARG A 248 -5.32 11.39 -7.08
CA ARG A 248 -4.85 12.77 -7.07
C ARG A 248 -3.46 12.89 -7.70
N GLY A 249 -3.27 13.93 -8.51
CA GLY A 249 -2.00 14.22 -9.17
C GLY A 249 -1.64 13.29 -10.34
N LEU A 250 -2.35 12.18 -10.55
CA LEU A 250 -2.09 11.25 -11.67
C LEU A 250 -2.66 11.78 -12.99
N THR A 251 -1.96 11.47 -14.08
CA THR A 251 -2.46 11.64 -15.46
C THR A 251 -2.89 10.31 -16.05
N GLN A 252 -2.16 9.24 -15.72
CA GLN A 252 -2.45 7.86 -16.13
C GLN A 252 -2.11 6.89 -14.99
N SER A 253 -2.78 5.75 -14.96
CA SER A 253 -2.48 4.67 -14.03
C SER A 253 -2.64 3.31 -14.70
N ILE A 254 -1.76 2.36 -14.31
CA ILE A 254 -1.91 0.93 -14.61
C ILE A 254 -1.96 0.19 -13.29
N HIS A 255 -3.14 -0.35 -12.97
CA HIS A 255 -3.32 -1.25 -11.83
C HIS A 255 -2.62 -2.59 -12.13
N THR A 256 -1.85 -3.11 -11.16
CA THR A 256 -1.15 -4.39 -11.32
C THR A 256 -1.46 -5.34 -10.16
N GLY A 257 -1.61 -6.63 -10.49
CA GLY A 257 -1.98 -7.66 -9.53
C GLY A 257 -0.79 -8.31 -8.81
N ASN A 258 0.44 -8.11 -9.29
CA ASN A 258 1.67 -8.64 -8.71
C ASN A 258 2.90 -7.82 -9.16
N ASN A 259 4.05 -8.09 -8.55
CA ASN A 259 5.30 -7.37 -8.81
C ASN A 259 5.79 -7.49 -10.26
N MET A 260 5.67 -8.66 -10.89
CA MET A 260 6.18 -8.85 -12.26
C MET A 260 5.33 -8.11 -13.29
N ALA A 261 4.00 -8.10 -13.11
CA ALA A 261 3.11 -7.23 -13.88
C ALA A 261 3.41 -5.74 -13.63
N GLY A 262 3.83 -5.39 -12.41
CA GLY A 262 4.36 -4.06 -12.07
C GLY A 262 5.60 -3.70 -12.90
N VAL A 263 6.57 -4.61 -12.98
CA VAL A 263 7.77 -4.42 -13.81
C VAL A 263 7.42 -4.29 -15.29
N ASP A 264 6.51 -5.12 -15.80
CA ASP A 264 6.05 -5.03 -17.19
C ASP A 264 5.43 -3.65 -17.48
N ALA A 265 4.55 -3.16 -16.60
CA ALA A 265 3.95 -1.83 -16.73
C ALA A 265 4.98 -0.68 -16.63
N ILE A 266 6.01 -0.82 -15.79
CA ILE A 266 7.13 0.14 -15.74
C ILE A 266 7.84 0.19 -17.10
N VAL A 267 8.17 -0.96 -17.67
CA VAL A 267 8.85 -1.06 -18.97
C VAL A 267 7.97 -0.47 -20.08
N ASP A 268 6.67 -0.77 -20.08
CA ASP A 268 5.72 -0.20 -21.05
C ASP A 268 5.69 1.33 -20.99
N PHE A 269 5.65 1.91 -19.78
CA PHE A 269 5.70 3.37 -19.63
C PHE A 269 7.05 3.95 -20.06
N LEU A 270 8.18 3.30 -19.74
CA LEU A 270 9.50 3.75 -20.18
C LEU A 270 9.68 3.73 -21.71
N GLN A 271 8.97 2.84 -22.41
CA GLN A 271 8.98 2.76 -23.87
C GLN A 271 8.05 3.78 -24.55
N SER A 272 7.14 4.40 -23.81
CA SER A 272 6.28 5.47 -24.32
C SER A 272 7.03 6.82 -24.42
N ASP A 273 6.59 7.67 -25.35
CA ASP A 273 7.14 9.02 -25.54
C ASP A 273 6.46 10.00 -24.57
N HIS A 274 6.97 10.04 -23.34
CA HIS A 274 6.43 10.88 -22.27
C HIS A 274 7.54 11.64 -21.54
N ARG A 275 7.17 12.68 -20.80
CA ARG A 275 8.08 13.42 -19.90
C ARG A 275 7.42 13.59 -18.55
N GLY A 276 8.19 13.46 -17.47
CA GLY A 276 7.68 13.58 -16.11
C GLY A 276 8.03 12.40 -15.20
N LEU A 277 7.06 11.93 -14.43
CA LEU A 277 7.26 10.97 -13.34
C LEU A 277 6.54 9.65 -13.62
N ILE A 278 7.27 8.54 -13.56
CA ILE A 278 6.71 7.21 -13.32
C ILE A 278 6.89 6.93 -11.85
N PHE A 279 5.79 6.72 -11.13
CA PHE A 279 5.81 6.31 -9.73
C PHE A 279 5.19 4.91 -9.65
N ALA A 280 5.97 3.93 -9.21
CA ALA A 280 5.56 2.53 -9.12
C ALA A 280 5.61 2.03 -7.68
N ASN A 281 4.60 1.26 -7.29
CA ASN A 281 4.63 0.46 -6.07
C ASN A 281 4.61 -1.04 -6.39
N LEU A 282 5.62 -1.78 -5.96
CA LEU A 282 5.71 -3.24 -6.04
C LEU A 282 5.34 -3.85 -4.68
N VAL A 283 4.08 -4.29 -4.54
CA VAL A 283 3.43 -4.53 -3.25
C VAL A 283 3.50 -5.98 -2.73
N ASP A 284 3.98 -6.95 -3.52
CA ASP A 284 3.97 -8.35 -3.09
C ASP A 284 4.90 -8.57 -1.88
N PHE A 285 6.00 -7.82 -1.82
CA PHE A 285 6.96 -7.82 -0.71
C PHE A 285 6.26 -7.66 0.64
N ASP A 286 5.37 -6.66 0.75
CA ASP A 286 4.57 -6.41 1.95
C ASP A 286 3.43 -7.43 2.10
N SER A 287 2.59 -7.52 1.07
CA SER A 287 1.26 -8.16 1.20
C SER A 287 1.27 -9.69 1.12
N LEU A 288 2.24 -10.28 0.42
CA LEU A 288 2.36 -11.74 0.28
C LEU A 288 3.42 -12.33 1.21
N TYR A 289 4.46 -11.57 1.57
CA TYR A 289 5.61 -12.13 2.30
C TYR A 289 5.85 -11.47 3.66
N GLY A 290 5.92 -10.14 3.73
CA GLY A 290 6.18 -9.37 4.95
C GLY A 290 5.15 -9.65 6.05
N HIS A 291 3.87 -9.34 5.79
CA HIS A 291 2.78 -9.60 6.74
C HIS A 291 2.58 -11.08 7.09
N ARG A 292 3.09 -12.00 6.27
CA ARG A 292 3.01 -13.44 6.50
C ARG A 292 4.24 -14.02 7.19
N ASN A 293 5.26 -13.19 7.47
CA ASN A 293 6.55 -13.61 8.00
C ASN A 293 7.16 -14.77 7.20
N ASP A 294 7.14 -14.67 5.86
CA ASP A 294 7.70 -15.67 4.95
C ASP A 294 9.02 -15.16 4.35
N PRO A 295 10.17 -15.38 5.01
CA PRO A 295 11.47 -14.90 4.52
C PRO A 295 11.92 -15.58 3.23
N HIS A 296 11.53 -16.85 2.99
CA HIS A 296 11.90 -17.57 1.77
C HIS A 296 11.16 -17.01 0.55
N GLY A 297 9.85 -16.76 0.69
CA GLY A 297 9.07 -16.09 -0.34
C GLY A 297 9.56 -14.67 -0.61
N TYR A 298 9.90 -13.93 0.46
CA TYR A 298 10.45 -12.58 0.35
C TYR A 298 11.77 -12.56 -0.43
N ALA A 299 12.70 -13.46 -0.10
CA ALA A 299 13.98 -13.62 -0.81
C ALA A 299 13.76 -13.93 -2.30
N ALA A 300 12.90 -14.90 -2.60
CA ALA A 300 12.59 -15.28 -3.98
C ALA A 300 12.00 -14.10 -4.79
N ALA A 301 11.17 -13.26 -4.17
CA ALA A 301 10.63 -12.06 -4.80
C ALA A 301 11.70 -10.99 -5.05
N LEU A 302 12.65 -10.79 -4.13
CA LEU A 302 13.76 -9.85 -4.29
C LEU A 302 14.66 -10.28 -5.46
N GLU A 303 15.03 -11.55 -5.51
CA GLU A 303 15.84 -12.09 -6.61
C GLU A 303 15.10 -12.07 -7.96
N ALA A 304 13.78 -12.26 -7.95
CA ALA A 304 12.96 -12.13 -9.16
C ALA A 304 12.96 -10.70 -9.71
N PHE A 305 12.84 -9.70 -8.82
CA PHE A 305 12.96 -8.30 -9.21
C PHE A 305 14.37 -7.96 -9.70
N ASP A 306 15.41 -8.37 -8.97
CA ASP A 306 16.81 -8.11 -9.35
C ASP A 306 17.16 -8.65 -10.75
N ARG A 307 16.66 -9.85 -11.09
CA ARG A 307 16.83 -10.44 -12.43
C ARG A 307 16.20 -9.61 -13.56
N ARG A 308 15.11 -8.89 -13.29
CA ARG A 308 14.42 -8.03 -14.27
C ARG A 308 14.95 -6.60 -14.29
N LEU A 309 15.72 -6.17 -13.29
CA LEU A 309 16.27 -4.82 -13.21
C LEU A 309 17.06 -4.38 -14.46
N PRO A 310 17.82 -5.25 -15.15
CA PRO A 310 18.50 -4.87 -16.40
C PRO A 310 17.53 -4.41 -17.50
N GLU A 311 16.31 -4.95 -17.57
CA GLU A 311 15.31 -4.54 -18.56
C GLU A 311 14.84 -3.10 -18.32
N ILE A 312 14.62 -2.74 -17.04
CA ILE A 312 14.29 -1.38 -16.63
C ILE A 312 15.47 -0.45 -16.96
N MET A 313 16.68 -0.81 -16.54
CA MET A 313 17.88 0.03 -16.72
C MET A 313 18.20 0.27 -18.20
N ASN A 314 18.05 -0.74 -19.06
CA ASN A 314 18.25 -0.59 -20.50
C ASN A 314 17.16 0.25 -21.19
N SER A 315 15.99 0.40 -20.56
CA SER A 315 14.89 1.23 -21.05
C SER A 315 15.00 2.69 -20.62
N LEU A 316 15.85 2.99 -19.62
CA LEU A 316 16.20 4.36 -19.25
C LEU A 316 17.12 4.94 -20.35
N GLN A 317 16.56 5.79 -21.22
CA GLN A 317 17.36 6.52 -22.20
C GLN A 317 18.31 7.50 -21.46
N THR A 318 19.52 7.64 -21.99
CA THR A 318 20.61 8.47 -21.43
C THR A 318 20.49 9.92 -21.87
#